data_AF-A0A3A5JB55-F1
#
_entry.id   AF-A0A3A5JB55-F1
#
_cell.length_a   1.000
_cell.length_b   1.000
_cell.length_c   1.000
_cell.angle_alpha   90.00
_cell.angle_beta   90.00
_cell.angle_gamma   90.00
#
_symmetry.space_group_name_H-M   'P 1'
#
loop_
_entity.id
_entity.type
_entity.pdbx_description
1 polymer ?
#
loop_
_entity_poly.entity_id
_entity_poly.type
_entity_poly.pdbx_seq_one_letter_code
_entity_poly.pdbx_strand_id
1 'polypeptide(L)'
;MKRITPQIRSEHIELIERIQEEEETEISDAEAVRRIFDRAIQYEAEVERLESELQQTEARVDEMRSKLVATTEKVEASNELVRVVEEEQSLQSRRAQAGVLTRAKWWFVGMPDK
;
A
#
# COMPACT_ATOMS: atom_id res chain seq x y z
N MET A 1 -38.72 -8.80 39.93
CA MET A 1 -38.12 -8.88 38.58
C MET A 1 -39.23 -8.85 37.54
N LYS A 2 -39.13 -7.98 36.53
CA LYS A 2 -40.11 -7.90 35.44
C LYS A 2 -39.79 -9.03 34.46
N ARG A 3 -40.73 -9.95 34.20
CA ARG A 3 -40.56 -10.98 33.17
C ARG A 3 -40.69 -10.29 31.82
N ILE A 4 -39.63 -10.38 31.01
CA ILE A 4 -39.64 -9.93 29.62
C ILE A 4 -39.80 -11.20 28.78
N THR A 5 -40.88 -11.26 28.00
CA THR A 5 -41.07 -12.33 27.02
C THR A 5 -40.63 -11.78 25.67
N PRO A 6 -39.48 -12.23 25.11
CA PRO A 6 -39.05 -11.79 23.80
C PRO A 6 -39.99 -12.34 22.73
N GLN A 7 -40.32 -11.53 21.74
CA GLN A 7 -40.99 -11.99 20.52
C GLN A 7 -39.92 -12.49 19.56
N ILE A 8 -39.90 -13.81 19.34
CA ILE A 8 -38.99 -14.45 18.40
C ILE A 8 -39.68 -14.48 17.03
N ARG A 9 -39.00 -13.96 16.00
CA ARG A 9 -39.48 -13.98 14.62
C ARG A 9 -39.15 -15.32 13.98
N SER A 10 -39.89 -15.70 12.93
CA SER A 10 -39.65 -16.94 12.19
C SER A 10 -38.21 -17.09 11.71
N GLU A 11 -37.60 -16.00 11.23
CA GLU A 11 -36.18 -15.95 10.83
C GLU A 11 -35.20 -16.34 11.95
N HIS A 12 -35.52 -16.02 13.21
CA HIS A 12 -34.69 -16.39 14.35
C HIS A 12 -34.91 -17.84 14.77
N ILE A 13 -36.10 -18.40 14.53
CA ILE A 13 -36.38 -19.83 14.77
C ILE A 13 -35.55 -20.67 13.80
N GLU A 14 -35.54 -20.32 12.52
CA GLU A 14 -34.72 -21.00 11.50
C GLU A 14 -33.21 -20.97 11.84
N LEU A 15 -32.73 -19.89 12.45
CA LEU A 15 -31.33 -19.79 12.90
C LEU A 15 -31.04 -20.69 14.11
N ILE A 16 -31.98 -20.78 15.05
CA ILE A 16 -31.88 -21.67 16.22
C ILE A 16 -31.87 -23.13 15.76
N GLU A 17 -32.82 -23.50 14.88
CA GLU A 17 -32.93 -24.85 14.33
C GLU A 17 -31.65 -25.24 13.58
N ARG A 18 -31.12 -24.34 12.73
CA ARG A 18 -29.86 -24.60 12.01
C ARG A 18 -28.69 -24.85 12.94
N ILE A 19 -28.58 -24.08 14.02
CA ILE A 19 -27.51 -24.28 15.01
C ILE A 19 -27.72 -25.59 15.77
N GLN A 20 -28.96 -25.99 16.04
CA GLN A 20 -29.23 -27.31 16.62
C GLN A 20 -28.85 -28.45 15.67
N GLU A 21 -29.10 -28.29 14.36
CA GLU A 21 -28.75 -29.27 13.33
C GLU A 21 -27.24 -29.38 13.06
N GLU A 22 -26.50 -28.28 13.18
CA GLU A 22 -25.03 -28.25 13.04
C GLU A 22 -24.31 -29.03 14.15
N GLU A 23 -24.98 -29.32 15.26
CA GLU A 23 -24.38 -29.88 16.45
C GLU A 23 -24.55 -31.39 16.52
N GLU A 24 -23.48 -32.09 16.87
CA GLU A 24 -23.50 -33.56 17.05
C GLU A 24 -24.33 -34.01 18.26
N THR A 25 -24.71 -33.07 19.14
CA THR A 25 -25.51 -33.33 20.34
C THR A 25 -26.72 -32.40 20.40
N GLU A 26 -27.86 -32.94 20.83
CA GLU A 26 -29.07 -32.13 21.04
C GLU A 26 -28.81 -31.04 22.10
N ILE A 27 -28.91 -29.78 21.67
CA ILE A 27 -28.81 -28.62 22.54
C ILE A 27 -30.17 -27.93 22.68
N SER A 28 -30.44 -27.36 23.86
CA SER A 28 -31.67 -26.60 24.11
C SER A 28 -31.72 -25.30 23.30
N ASP A 29 -32.92 -24.78 23.02
CA ASP A 29 -33.11 -23.48 22.33
C ASP A 29 -32.35 -22.34 23.02
N ALA A 30 -32.32 -22.33 24.36
CA ALA A 30 -31.60 -21.31 25.13
C ALA A 30 -30.09 -21.37 24.91
N GLU A 31 -29.54 -22.57 24.68
CA GLU A 31 -28.13 -22.78 24.37
C GLU A 31 -27.82 -22.38 22.93
N ALA A 32 -28.67 -22.75 21.98
CA ALA A 32 -28.56 -22.30 20.59
C ALA A 32 -28.59 -20.76 20.49
N VAL A 33 -29.48 -20.10 21.23
CA VAL A 33 -29.54 -18.63 21.31
C VAL A 33 -28.25 -18.04 21.89
N ARG A 34 -27.69 -18.62 22.95
CA ARG A 34 -26.40 -18.17 23.51
C ARG A 34 -25.29 -18.25 22.47
N ARG A 35 -25.24 -19.33 21.70
CA ARG A 35 -24.23 -19.50 20.64
C ARG A 35 -24.41 -18.52 19.50
N ILE A 36 -25.64 -18.14 19.13
CA ILE A 36 -25.87 -17.06 18.16
C ILE A 36 -25.20 -15.78 18.66
N PHE A 37 -25.41 -15.43 19.93
CA PHE A 37 -24.80 -14.23 20.51
C PHE A 37 -23.28 -14.34 20.59
N ASP A 38 -22.74 -15.48 21.03
CA ASP A 38 -21.30 -15.68 21.12
C ASP A 38 -20.65 -15.60 19.73
N ARG A 39 -21.25 -16.24 18.71
CA ARG A 39 -20.81 -16.13 17.31
C ARG A 39 -20.90 -14.70 16.79
N ALA A 40 -21.98 -13.97 17.10
CA ALA A 40 -22.12 -12.57 16.69
C ALA A 40 -21.02 -11.68 17.29
N ILE A 41 -20.72 -11.84 18.58
CA ILE A 41 -19.62 -11.13 19.25
C ILE A 41 -18.27 -11.49 18.63
N GLN A 42 -18.04 -12.77 18.33
CA GLN A 42 -16.82 -13.22 17.67
C GLN A 42 -16.67 -12.64 16.27
N TYR A 43 -17.74 -12.63 15.47
CA TYR A 43 -17.72 -12.05 14.14
C TYR A 43 -17.52 -10.54 14.16
N GLU A 44 -18.13 -9.82 15.11
CA GLU A 44 -17.91 -8.38 15.28
C GLU A 44 -16.43 -8.10 15.59
N ALA A 45 -15.84 -8.82 16.54
CA ALA A 45 -14.42 -8.68 16.87
C ALA A 45 -13.50 -9.03 15.67
N GLU A 46 -13.87 -10.05 14.89
CA GLU A 46 -13.11 -10.45 13.71
C GLU A 46 -13.21 -9.41 12.58
N VAL A 47 -14.38 -8.81 12.37
CA VAL A 47 -14.57 -7.70 11.43
C VAL A 47 -13.70 -6.51 11.85
N GLU A 48 -13.73 -6.10 13.12
CA GLU A 48 -12.89 -5.01 13.62
C GLU A 48 -11.39 -5.29 13.43
N ARG A 49 -10.96 -6.53 13.69
CA ARG A 49 -9.57 -6.97 13.47
C ARG A 49 -9.19 -6.86 11.99
N LEU A 50 -10.01 -7.40 11.09
CA LEU A 50 -9.77 -7.38 9.66
C LEU A 50 -9.79 -5.96 9.09
N GLU A 51 -10.69 -5.09 9.55
CA GLU A 51 -10.71 -3.67 9.19
C GLU A 51 -9.42 -2.95 9.62
N SER A 52 -8.95 -3.21 10.84
CA SER A 52 -7.66 -2.67 11.30
C SER A 52 -6.49 -3.18 10.47
N GLU A 53 -6.47 -4.46 10.09
CA GLU A 53 -5.40 -5.03 9.26
C GLU A 53 -5.43 -4.47 7.83
N LEU A 54 -6.63 -4.28 7.27
CA LEU A 54 -6.82 -3.65 5.98
C LEU A 54 -6.26 -2.23 6.00
N GLN A 55 -6.65 -1.42 7.00
CA GLN A 55 -6.17 -0.04 7.14
C GLN A 55 -4.64 0.03 7.26
N GLN A 56 -4.03 -0.86 8.05
CA GLN A 56 -2.57 -0.93 8.16
C GLN A 56 -1.90 -1.32 6.84
N THR A 57 -2.50 -2.24 6.09
CA THR A 57 -1.97 -2.69 4.81
C THR A 57 -2.07 -1.60 3.75
N GLU A 58 -3.19 -0.90 3.69
CA GLU A 58 -3.40 0.25 2.81
C GLU A 58 -2.38 1.37 3.10
N ALA A 59 -2.17 1.71 4.38
CA ALA A 59 -1.16 2.69 4.78
C ALA A 59 0.26 2.29 4.35
N ARG A 60 0.62 1.00 4.46
CA ARG A 60 1.91 0.49 3.97
C ARG A 60 2.03 0.57 2.46
N VAL A 61 0.97 0.27 1.72
CA VAL A 61 0.95 0.38 0.25
C VAL A 61 1.16 1.82 -0.17
N ASP A 62 0.49 2.78 0.47
CA ASP A 62 0.65 4.21 0.15
C ASP A 62 2.04 4.74 0.52
N GLU A 63 2.61 4.27 1.63
CA GLU A 63 4.01 4.57 1.98
C GLU A 63 4.97 4.02 0.92
N MET A 64 4.79 2.77 0.48
CA MET A 64 5.64 2.15 -0.55
C MET A 64 5.50 2.86 -1.90
N ARG A 65 4.28 3.25 -2.29
CA ARG A 65 4.05 4.04 -3.50
C ARG A 65 4.78 5.37 -3.44
N SER A 66 4.68 6.07 -2.30
CA SER A 66 5.38 7.34 -2.08
C SER A 66 6.90 7.17 -2.16
N LYS A 67 7.45 6.10 -1.56
CA LYS A 67 8.88 5.76 -1.65
C LYS A 67 9.31 5.44 -3.08
N LEU A 68 8.46 4.75 -3.85
CA LEU A 68 8.74 4.41 -5.23
C LEU A 68 8.83 5.69 -6.08
N VAL A 69 7.87 6.61 -5.96
CA VAL A 69 7.89 7.90 -6.66
C VAL A 69 9.16 8.68 -6.32
N ALA A 70 9.46 8.86 -5.03
CA ALA A 70 10.65 9.59 -4.60
C ALA A 70 11.96 8.94 -5.09
N THR A 71 12.00 7.60 -5.17
CA THR A 71 13.17 6.88 -5.68
C THR A 71 13.32 7.08 -7.19
N THR A 72 12.22 7.03 -7.93
CA THR A 72 12.21 7.29 -9.38
C THR A 72 12.70 8.71 -9.68
N GLU A 73 12.17 9.72 -8.99
CA GLU A 73 12.63 11.11 -9.12
C GLU A 73 14.13 11.25 -8.81
N LYS A 74 14.62 10.56 -7.77
CA LYS A 74 16.05 10.55 -7.43
C LYS A 74 16.90 9.89 -8.51
N VAL A 75 16.42 8.82 -9.12
CA VAL A 75 17.10 8.14 -10.24
C VAL A 75 17.15 9.05 -11.46
N GLU A 76 16.05 9.71 -11.81
CA GLU A 76 16.00 10.66 -12.92
C GLU A 76 16.97 11.83 -12.71
N ALA A 77 16.96 12.43 -11.52
CA ALA A 77 17.91 13.48 -11.15
C ALA A 77 19.36 12.99 -11.23
N SER A 78 19.64 11.76 -10.78
CA SER A 78 20.99 11.17 -10.85
C SER A 78 21.43 10.96 -12.31
N ASN A 79 20.53 10.47 -13.16
CA ASN A 79 20.79 10.27 -14.58
C ASN A 79 21.03 11.60 -15.32
N GLU A 80 20.34 12.66 -14.91
CA GLU A 80 20.57 14.01 -15.44
C GLU A 80 21.96 14.53 -15.04
N LEU A 81 22.34 14.38 -13.77
CA LEU A 81 23.68 14.76 -13.31
C LEU A 81 24.78 13.98 -14.02
N VAL A 82 24.60 12.67 -14.25
CA VAL A 82 25.54 11.85 -15.02
C VAL A 82 25.67 12.39 -16.44
N ARG A 83 24.56 12.73 -17.13
CA ARG A 83 24.60 13.33 -18.47
C ARG A 83 25.37 14.64 -18.51
N VAL A 84 25.12 15.55 -17.57
CA VAL A 84 25.85 16.83 -17.48
C VAL A 84 27.35 16.59 -17.28
N VAL A 85 27.73 15.67 -16.39
CA VAL A 85 29.15 15.34 -16.16
C VAL A 85 29.80 14.71 -17.40
N GLU A 86 29.09 13.84 -18.11
CA GLU A 86 29.58 13.25 -19.37
C GLU A 86 29.78 14.32 -20.45
N GLU A 87 28.85 15.27 -20.58
CA GLU A 87 28.97 16.41 -21.49
C GLU A 87 30.19 17.27 -21.15
N GLU A 88 30.38 17.63 -19.88
CA GLU A 88 31.56 18.38 -19.42
C GLU A 88 32.87 17.65 -19.70
N GLN A 89 32.95 16.34 -19.40
CA GLN A 89 34.13 15.53 -19.70
C GLN A 89 34.41 15.44 -21.19
N SER A 90 33.37 15.36 -22.02
CA SER A 90 33.51 15.35 -23.48
C SER A 90 34.05 16.68 -24.01
N LEU A 91 33.59 17.82 -23.47
CA LEU A 91 34.08 19.15 -23.81
C LEU A 91 35.53 19.34 -23.35
N GLN A 92 35.88 18.88 -22.15
CA GLN A 92 37.25 18.91 -21.65
C GLN A 92 38.18 18.04 -22.51
N SER A 93 37.75 16.84 -22.89
CA SER A 93 38.52 15.95 -23.76
C SER A 93 38.76 16.56 -25.15
N ARG A 94 37.73 17.18 -25.74
CA ARG A 94 37.86 17.94 -27.00
C ARG A 94 38.81 19.13 -26.86
N ARG A 95 38.79 19.83 -25.72
CA ARG A 95 39.73 20.92 -25.42
C ARG A 95 41.18 20.45 -25.26
N ALA A 96 41.38 19.31 -24.61
CA ALA A 96 42.69 18.73 -24.43
C ALA A 96 43.30 18.25 -25.76
N GLN A 97 42.50 17.63 -26.63
CA GLN A 97 42.94 17.15 -27.95
C GLN A 97 43.09 18.26 -28.99
N ALA A 98 42.53 19.45 -28.77
CA ALA A 98 42.73 20.58 -29.66
C ALA A 98 44.19 21.07 -29.62
N GLY A 99 44.84 21.11 -30.78
CA GLY A 99 46.19 21.67 -30.93
C GLY A 99 46.25 23.19 -30.64
N VAL A 100 47.46 23.73 -30.41
CA VAL A 100 47.69 25.12 -29.96
C VAL A 100 46.99 26.16 -30.86
N LEU A 101 46.99 25.95 -32.18
CA LEU A 101 46.30 26.80 -33.16
C LEU A 101 44.77 26.79 -32.99
N THR A 102 44.19 25.63 -32.72
CA THR A 102 42.74 25.47 -32.51
C THR A 102 42.30 26.14 -31.20
N ARG A 103 43.12 26.06 -30.14
CA ARG A 103 42.85 26.75 -28.88
C ARG A 103 42.91 28.28 -29.02
N ALA A 104 43.89 28.80 -29.77
CA ALA A 104 43.97 30.24 -30.05
C ALA A 104 42.78 30.74 -30.88
N LYS A 105 42.32 29.95 -31.86
CA LYS A 105 41.11 30.25 -32.63
C LYS A 105 39.87 30.33 -31.74
N TRP A 106 39.73 29.46 -30.74
CA TRP A 106 38.59 29.50 -29.80
C TRP A 106 38.65 30.67 -28.82
N TRP A 107 39.84 31.13 -28.43
CA TRP A 107 39.97 32.36 -27.65
C TRP A 107 39.52 33.59 -28.45
N PHE A 108 39.76 33.60 -29.77
CA PHE A 108 39.46 34.74 -30.64
C PHE A 108 38.02 34.76 -31.19
N VAL A 109 37.39 33.60 -31.40
CA VAL A 109 36.08 33.48 -32.07
C VAL A 109 34.97 32.96 -31.13
N GLY A 110 35.31 32.45 -29.95
CA GLY A 110 34.39 31.71 -29.09
C GLY A 110 34.25 30.24 -29.54
N MET A 111 34.06 29.33 -28.59
CA MET A 111 33.92 27.90 -28.91
C MET A 111 32.54 27.67 -29.54
N PRO A 112 32.44 26.92 -30.66
CA PRO A 112 31.14 26.60 -31.22
C PRO A 112 30.45 25.54 -30.36
N ASP A 113 29.44 25.95 -29.60
CA ASP A 113 28.45 25.04 -29.03
C ASP A 113 27.54 24.57 -30.17
N LYS A 114 27.46 23.26 -30.36
CA LYS A 114 26.43 22.62 -31.19
C LYS A 114 25.34 22.09 -30.27
#